data_AF-Q0RIF3-F1
#
_entry.id   AF-Q0RIF3-F1
#
_cell.length_a   1.000
_cell.length_b   1.000
_cell.length_c   1.000
_cell.angle_alpha   90.00
_cell.angle_beta   90.00
_cell.angle_gamma   90.00
#
_symmetry.space_group_name_H-M   'P 1'
#
loop_
_entity.id
_entity.type
_entity.pdbx_description
1 polymer ?
#
loop_
_entity_poly.entity_id
_entity_poly.type
_entity_poly.pdbx_seq_one_letter_code
_entity_poly.pdbx_strand_id
1 'polypeptide(L)'
;MNDLAELKRFVLAHAISQNLAADHYASLLDAITTDAGDGPGSWAHEWIRAGEELDAAGQTLAACQYYNMGRFPFVDGPGRARALGRCVDAFDRWRVTQPGLDTAEIQIDGLPVRVLTMGLSAENPRPLVIMTGGIVSPKEQWGAVLPQLVQFGFAGVVAELPRVGENPLPYRGDSWRLFPAILDTLSGQARVEQTYLLALSFSGHLAVTAALHDPRVRGIVGNGTPVSDFFTDAAWWRRVPKVTRDTLAHLVGVSAEEVFARIGPWALDDERLRALDIPLAVVAARRDEIIPAGDVDRLKAAVRDLRLVEHDDVHGAPSHLAETRLWSLHAILDMWPGADDGVKAQLAAAVAGARSGSG
;
A
#
# COMPACT_ATOMS: atom_id res chain seq x y z
N MET A 1 17.51 15.92 1.14
CA MET A 1 16.65 16.82 0.34
C MET A 1 16.23 16.06 -0.91
N ASN A 2 14.93 16.00 -1.14
CA ASN A 2 14.33 15.34 -2.28
C ASN A 2 14.37 16.26 -3.51
N ASP A 3 14.26 15.68 -4.69
CA ASP A 3 14.01 16.45 -5.91
C ASP A 3 12.55 16.91 -5.89
N LEU A 4 12.32 18.22 -5.82
CA LEU A 4 10.96 18.77 -5.70
C LEU A 4 10.10 18.47 -6.93
N ALA A 5 10.66 18.49 -8.14
CA ALA A 5 9.91 18.18 -9.35
C ALA A 5 9.47 16.72 -9.35
N GLU A 6 10.36 15.83 -8.88
CA GLU A 6 10.03 14.43 -8.68
C GLU A 6 8.94 14.23 -7.61
N LEU A 7 9.05 14.88 -6.45
CA LEU A 7 8.00 14.83 -5.41
C LEU A 7 6.63 15.27 -5.95
N LYS A 8 6.59 16.40 -6.65
CA LYS A 8 5.36 16.93 -7.27
C LYS A 8 4.74 15.95 -8.25
N ARG A 9 5.55 15.18 -9.00
CA ARG A 9 5.06 14.15 -9.93
C ARG A 9 4.52 12.92 -9.18
N PHE A 10 5.27 12.37 -8.23
CA PHE A 10 4.91 11.12 -7.56
C PHE A 10 3.77 11.25 -6.53
N VAL A 11 3.60 12.43 -5.93
CA VAL A 11 2.48 12.67 -5.02
C VAL A 11 1.13 12.60 -5.74
N LEU A 12 1.07 12.88 -7.05
CA LEU A 12 -0.18 12.87 -7.81
C LEU A 12 -0.87 11.51 -7.79
N ALA A 13 -0.10 10.43 -7.96
CA ALA A 13 -0.65 9.08 -7.85
C ALA A 13 -1.30 8.83 -6.47
N HIS A 14 -0.71 9.37 -5.41
CA HIS A 14 -1.21 9.24 -4.04
C HIS A 14 -2.44 10.13 -3.79
N ALA A 15 -2.46 11.34 -4.33
CA ALA A 15 -3.61 12.24 -4.28
C ALA A 15 -4.82 11.66 -5.04
N ILE A 16 -4.60 11.13 -6.25
CA ILE A 16 -5.61 10.44 -7.06
C ILE A 16 -6.10 9.19 -6.31
N SER A 17 -5.19 8.39 -5.73
CA SER A 17 -5.54 7.21 -4.93
C SER A 17 -6.36 7.50 -3.68
N GLN A 18 -6.45 8.74 -3.25
CA GLN A 18 -7.25 9.18 -2.10
C GLN A 18 -8.46 10.03 -2.53
N ASN A 19 -8.72 10.13 -3.84
CA ASN A 19 -9.81 10.92 -4.44
C ASN A 19 -9.77 12.39 -4.02
N LEU A 20 -8.57 12.97 -3.93
CA LEU A 20 -8.41 14.40 -3.65
C LEU A 20 -8.85 15.25 -4.85
N ALA A 21 -9.45 16.40 -4.57
CA ALA A 21 -9.87 17.37 -5.58
C ALA A 21 -8.65 18.01 -6.28
N ALA A 22 -8.58 17.88 -7.61
CA ALA A 22 -7.41 18.26 -8.40
C ALA A 22 -7.11 19.76 -8.39
N ASP A 23 -8.15 20.58 -8.41
CA ASP A 23 -8.07 22.03 -8.30
C ASP A 23 -7.41 22.49 -7.00
N HIS A 24 -7.72 21.83 -5.88
CA HIS A 24 -7.14 22.14 -4.59
C HIS A 24 -5.64 21.79 -4.54
N TYR A 25 -5.25 20.56 -4.87
CA TYR A 25 -3.85 20.17 -4.76
C TYR A 25 -2.97 20.75 -5.88
N ALA A 26 -3.49 21.01 -7.09
CA ALA A 26 -2.68 21.61 -8.16
C ALA A 26 -2.19 23.01 -7.77
N SER A 27 -3.10 23.86 -7.28
CA SER A 27 -2.76 25.21 -6.81
C SER A 27 -1.76 25.18 -5.65
N LEU A 28 -1.91 24.20 -4.74
CA LEU A 28 -0.99 23.99 -3.64
C LEU A 28 0.41 23.58 -4.11
N LEU A 29 0.48 22.66 -5.08
CA LEU A 29 1.74 22.23 -5.67
C LEU A 29 2.46 23.39 -6.37
N ASP A 30 1.74 24.32 -7.00
CA ASP A 30 2.34 25.52 -7.60
C ASP A 30 2.94 26.46 -6.54
N ALA A 31 2.33 26.56 -5.36
CA ALA A 31 2.82 27.37 -4.25
C ALA A 31 4.08 26.81 -3.56
N ILE A 32 4.31 25.50 -3.64
CA ILE A 32 5.49 24.86 -3.06
C ILE A 32 6.73 25.16 -3.92
N THR A 33 7.71 25.83 -3.32
CA THR A 33 8.94 26.27 -4.00
C THR A 33 10.19 25.54 -3.53
N THR A 34 10.13 24.85 -2.38
CA THR A 34 11.27 24.10 -1.84
C THR A 34 10.85 22.85 -1.06
N ASP A 35 11.70 21.83 -1.05
CA ASP A 35 11.58 20.68 -0.14
C ASP A 35 12.30 20.93 1.20
N ALA A 36 13.11 21.98 1.27
CA ALA A 36 13.96 22.27 2.42
C ALA A 36 13.21 23.00 3.53
N GLY A 37 13.50 22.62 4.78
CA GLY A 37 12.98 23.31 5.96
C GLY A 37 11.49 23.05 6.18
N ASP A 38 10.86 23.93 6.94
CA ASP A 38 9.50 23.75 7.42
C ASP A 38 8.70 25.07 7.57
N GLY A 39 9.20 26.12 6.93
CA GLY A 39 8.56 27.44 6.83
C GLY A 39 7.74 27.62 5.54
N PRO A 40 7.13 28.80 5.34
CA PRO A 40 6.32 29.11 4.17
C PRO A 40 7.01 28.79 2.84
N GLY A 41 6.25 28.22 1.89
CA GLY A 41 6.75 27.76 0.60
C GLY A 41 7.47 26.40 0.61
N SER A 42 7.72 25.82 1.80
CA SER A 42 8.25 24.45 1.90
C SER A 42 7.16 23.40 1.75
N TRP A 43 7.53 22.22 1.25
CA TRP A 43 6.63 21.08 1.05
C TRP A 43 5.76 20.79 2.28
N ALA A 44 6.39 20.48 3.41
CA ALA A 44 5.66 20.07 4.61
C ALA A 44 4.78 21.20 5.14
N HIS A 45 5.25 22.45 5.09
CA HIS A 45 4.48 23.60 5.58
C HIS A 45 3.18 23.80 4.81
N GLU A 46 3.26 23.84 3.49
CA GLU A 46 2.08 24.14 2.66
C GLU A 46 1.02 23.03 2.75
N TRP A 47 1.45 21.77 2.75
CA TRP A 47 0.53 20.64 2.98
C TRP A 47 -0.09 20.65 4.37
N ILE A 48 0.66 21.00 5.41
CA ILE A 48 0.13 21.17 6.77
C ILE A 48 -0.91 22.30 6.79
N ARG A 49 -0.59 23.48 6.26
CA ARG A 49 -1.50 24.63 6.24
C ARG A 49 -2.81 24.29 5.53
N ALA A 50 -2.74 23.64 4.37
CA ALA A 50 -3.94 23.22 3.64
C ALA A 50 -4.74 22.15 4.41
N GLY A 51 -4.07 21.22 5.10
CA GLY A 51 -4.73 20.27 5.99
C GLY A 51 -5.42 20.94 7.19
N GLU A 52 -4.80 21.96 7.78
CA GLU A 52 -5.38 22.74 8.90
C GLU A 52 -6.65 23.48 8.48
N GLU A 53 -6.70 24.02 7.27
CA GLU A 53 -7.89 24.67 6.71
C GLU A 53 -9.06 23.68 6.55
N LEU A 54 -8.78 22.49 6.03
CA LEU A 54 -9.78 21.42 5.90
C LEU A 54 -10.26 20.92 7.26
N ASP A 55 -9.36 20.78 8.22
CA ASP A 55 -9.66 20.33 9.57
C ASP A 55 -10.54 21.35 10.32
N ALA A 56 -10.22 22.63 10.20
CA ALA A 56 -11.03 23.73 10.74
C ALA A 56 -12.43 23.79 10.11
N ALA A 57 -12.57 23.35 8.85
CA ALA A 57 -13.85 23.22 8.17
C ALA A 57 -14.61 21.91 8.51
N GLY A 58 -14.11 21.09 9.44
CA GLY A 58 -14.72 19.83 9.86
C GLY A 58 -14.51 18.68 8.88
N GLN A 59 -13.64 18.84 7.87
CA GLN A 59 -13.32 17.80 6.88
C GLN A 59 -12.13 16.95 7.36
N THR A 60 -12.26 16.31 8.52
CA THR A 60 -11.16 15.65 9.23
C THR A 60 -10.42 14.59 8.41
N LEU A 61 -11.14 13.74 7.66
CA LEU A 61 -10.50 12.73 6.82
C LEU A 61 -9.73 13.38 5.65
N ALA A 62 -10.27 14.44 5.06
CA ALA A 62 -9.56 15.18 4.01
C ALA A 62 -8.30 15.85 4.58
N ALA A 63 -8.38 16.44 5.77
CA ALA A 63 -7.21 16.98 6.47
C ALA A 63 -6.12 15.92 6.67
N CYS A 64 -6.49 14.72 7.14
CA CYS A 64 -5.59 13.56 7.24
C CYS A 64 -4.87 13.27 5.91
N GLN A 65 -5.61 13.23 4.80
CA GLN A 65 -5.03 12.98 3.47
C GLN A 65 -4.02 14.07 3.05
N TYR A 66 -4.26 15.33 3.39
CA TYR A 66 -3.31 16.43 3.11
C TYR A 66 -2.08 16.37 4.00
N TYR A 67 -2.25 16.07 5.29
CA TYR A 67 -1.12 15.83 6.20
C TYR A 67 -0.28 14.62 5.75
N ASN A 68 -0.91 13.57 5.23
CA ASN A 68 -0.24 12.43 4.61
C ASN A 68 0.68 12.87 3.45
N MET A 69 0.20 13.76 2.58
CA MET A 69 1.02 14.33 1.50
C MET A 69 2.16 15.19 2.05
N GLY A 70 1.94 15.93 3.14
CA GLY A 70 2.99 16.73 3.80
C GLY A 70 4.15 15.91 4.37
N ARG A 71 3.89 14.66 4.78
CA ARG A 71 4.91 13.69 5.23
C ARG A 71 5.62 13.01 4.06
N PHE A 72 4.99 12.88 2.89
CA PHE A 72 5.57 12.19 1.74
C PHE A 72 6.99 12.70 1.39
N PRO A 73 7.95 11.83 1.04
CA PRO A 73 7.82 10.39 0.84
C PRO A 73 8.02 9.56 2.14
N PHE A 74 8.89 10.03 3.04
CA PHE A 74 9.18 9.47 4.36
C PHE A 74 9.62 10.60 5.31
N VAL A 75 9.59 10.38 6.62
CA VAL A 75 9.96 11.41 7.60
C VAL A 75 11.48 11.61 7.65
N ASP A 76 11.96 12.71 7.09
CA ASP A 76 13.38 13.09 7.04
C ASP A 76 13.74 14.33 7.88
N GLY A 77 12.77 14.88 8.61
CA GLY A 77 12.96 16.09 9.40
C GLY A 77 11.70 16.54 10.16
N PRO A 78 11.80 17.64 10.93
CA PRO A 78 10.74 18.08 11.83
C PRO A 78 9.45 18.46 11.11
N GLY A 79 9.51 19.06 9.91
CA GLY A 79 8.32 19.40 9.13
C GLY A 79 7.48 18.16 8.77
N ARG A 80 8.13 17.14 8.21
CA ARG A 80 7.47 15.86 7.88
C ARG A 80 7.03 15.07 9.11
N ALA A 81 7.78 15.14 10.21
CA ALA A 81 7.40 14.52 11.47
C ALA A 81 6.11 15.15 12.02
N ARG A 82 5.98 16.48 11.96
CA ARG A 82 4.73 17.17 12.30
C ARG A 82 3.59 16.79 11.36
N ALA A 83 3.85 16.71 10.05
CA ALA A 83 2.84 16.28 9.09
C ALA A 83 2.33 14.85 9.39
N LEU A 84 3.22 13.90 9.71
CA LEU A 84 2.84 12.56 10.15
C LEU A 84 2.01 12.61 11.44
N GLY A 85 2.46 13.34 12.46
CA GLY A 85 1.72 13.44 13.73
C GLY A 85 0.31 13.99 13.55
N ARG A 86 0.14 15.02 12.70
CA ARG A 86 -1.18 15.56 12.33
C ARG A 86 -2.01 14.57 11.51
N CYS A 87 -1.38 13.82 10.62
CA CYS A 87 -2.04 12.78 9.81
C CYS A 87 -2.67 11.71 10.70
N VAL A 88 -1.89 11.17 11.65
CA VAL A 88 -2.35 10.14 12.60
C VAL A 88 -3.45 10.71 13.52
N ASP A 89 -3.25 11.90 14.10
CA ASP A 89 -4.26 12.54 14.96
C ASP A 89 -5.59 12.77 14.24
N ALA A 90 -5.55 13.34 13.04
CA ALA A 90 -6.75 13.55 12.24
C ALA A 90 -7.42 12.23 11.87
N PHE A 91 -6.65 11.20 11.51
CA PHE A 91 -7.21 9.88 11.24
C PHE A 91 -7.88 9.30 12.49
N ASP A 92 -7.27 9.39 13.66
CA ASP A 92 -7.84 8.89 14.91
C ASP A 92 -9.13 9.63 15.29
N ARG A 93 -9.17 10.96 15.14
CA ARG A 93 -10.40 11.74 15.35
C ARG A 93 -11.50 11.36 14.36
N TRP A 94 -11.17 11.10 13.10
CA TRP A 94 -12.14 10.61 12.14
C TRP A 94 -12.61 9.20 12.48
N ARG A 95 -11.67 8.29 12.79
CA ARG A 95 -11.91 6.88 13.08
C ARG A 95 -12.92 6.67 14.20
N VAL A 96 -12.82 7.42 15.30
CA VAL A 96 -13.75 7.27 16.44
C VAL A 96 -15.20 7.62 16.07
N THR A 97 -15.44 8.29 14.94
CA THR A 97 -16.79 8.54 14.40
C THR A 97 -17.32 7.38 13.55
N GLN A 98 -16.50 6.36 13.27
CA GLN A 98 -16.82 5.21 12.43
C GLN A 98 -17.02 3.96 13.31
N PRO A 99 -18.27 3.50 13.53
CA PRO A 99 -18.55 2.37 14.40
C PRO A 99 -17.80 1.09 13.96
N GLY A 100 -17.01 0.51 14.86
CA GLY A 100 -16.27 -0.73 14.64
C GLY A 100 -14.91 -0.57 13.98
N LEU A 101 -14.51 0.64 13.56
CA LEU A 101 -13.16 0.91 13.08
C LEU A 101 -12.23 1.15 14.27
N ASP A 102 -11.34 0.21 14.55
CA ASP A 102 -10.47 0.23 15.72
C ASP A 102 -9.00 0.00 15.37
N THR A 103 -8.14 -0.01 16.38
CA THR A 103 -6.71 -0.33 16.22
C THR A 103 -6.32 -1.54 17.06
N ALA A 104 -5.37 -2.32 16.57
CA ALA A 104 -4.73 -3.40 17.32
C ALA A 104 -3.22 -3.21 17.36
N GLU A 105 -2.58 -3.68 18.43
CA GLU A 105 -1.12 -3.73 18.55
C GLU A 105 -0.62 -5.14 18.28
N ILE A 106 0.29 -5.26 17.31
CA ILE A 106 0.91 -6.51 16.90
C ILE A 106 2.35 -6.51 17.44
N GLN A 107 2.70 -7.49 18.27
CA GLN A 107 4.04 -7.59 18.84
C GLN A 107 4.97 -8.33 17.90
N ILE A 108 6.04 -7.68 17.43
CA ILE A 108 7.05 -8.27 16.56
C ILE A 108 8.43 -7.90 17.08
N ASP A 109 9.23 -8.91 17.44
CA ASP A 109 10.56 -8.74 18.02
C ASP A 109 10.59 -7.77 19.23
N GLY A 110 9.51 -7.79 20.04
CA GLY A 110 9.35 -6.94 21.22
C GLY A 110 8.97 -5.49 20.92
N LEU A 111 8.67 -5.14 19.67
CA LEU A 111 8.20 -3.84 19.25
C LEU A 111 6.69 -3.87 18.92
N PRO A 112 5.89 -2.91 19.43
CA PRO A 112 4.49 -2.79 19.06
C PRO A 112 4.36 -2.19 17.65
N VAL A 113 3.60 -2.85 16.79
CA VAL A 113 3.18 -2.34 15.48
C VAL A 113 1.69 -2.08 15.52
N ARG A 114 1.29 -0.82 15.35
CA ARG A 114 -0.12 -0.43 15.32
C ARG A 114 -0.74 -0.71 13.94
N VAL A 115 -1.86 -1.41 13.92
CA VAL A 115 -2.66 -1.67 12.71
C VAL A 115 -4.09 -1.16 12.89
N LEU A 116 -4.77 -0.85 11.78
CA LEU A 116 -6.19 -0.52 11.77
C LEU A 116 -7.00 -1.78 11.52
N THR A 117 -8.16 -1.93 12.16
CA THR A 117 -8.98 -3.14 12.09
C THR A 117 -10.47 -2.80 12.00
N MET A 118 -11.25 -3.68 11.38
CA MET A 118 -12.71 -3.60 11.40
C MET A 118 -13.35 -4.97 11.15
N GLY A 119 -14.49 -5.25 11.79
CA GLY A 119 -15.24 -6.50 11.56
C GLY A 119 -14.66 -7.75 12.22
N LEU A 120 -13.76 -7.59 13.19
CA LEU A 120 -13.29 -8.67 14.07
C LEU A 120 -14.43 -9.15 14.98
N SER A 121 -14.56 -10.46 15.17
CA SER A 121 -15.57 -11.08 16.03
C SER A 121 -15.16 -12.49 16.44
N ALA A 122 -15.17 -12.78 17.74
CA ALA A 122 -14.96 -14.13 18.25
C ALA A 122 -16.19 -15.03 18.06
N GLU A 123 -17.38 -14.45 18.10
CA GLU A 123 -18.66 -15.17 17.98
C GLU A 123 -18.96 -15.52 16.52
N ASN A 124 -18.64 -14.61 15.60
CA ASN A 124 -18.92 -14.74 14.18
C ASN A 124 -17.67 -14.42 13.35
N PRO A 125 -16.59 -15.21 13.47
CA PRO A 125 -15.34 -14.93 12.77
C PRO A 125 -15.54 -14.98 11.26
N ARG A 126 -14.97 -14.00 10.56
CA ARG A 126 -15.00 -13.83 9.10
C ARG A 126 -13.64 -14.14 8.49
N PRO A 127 -13.56 -14.50 7.19
CA PRO A 127 -12.29 -14.53 6.49
C PRO A 127 -11.59 -13.17 6.58
N LEU A 128 -10.26 -13.18 6.59
CA LEU A 128 -9.45 -11.99 6.85
C LEU A 128 -8.93 -11.41 5.54
N VAL A 129 -9.00 -10.09 5.39
CA VAL A 129 -8.24 -9.35 4.37
C VAL A 129 -7.25 -8.44 5.07
N ILE A 130 -5.97 -8.57 4.73
CA ILE A 130 -4.92 -7.65 5.18
C ILE A 130 -4.51 -6.79 4.00
N MET A 131 -4.69 -5.48 4.14
CA MET A 131 -4.28 -4.49 3.15
C MET A 131 -2.99 -3.80 3.59
N THR A 132 -2.03 -3.72 2.67
CA THR A 132 -0.76 -3.01 2.88
C THR A 132 -0.40 -2.21 1.63
N GLY A 133 0.09 -0.99 1.84
CA GLY A 133 0.59 -0.14 0.77
C GLY A 133 2.03 -0.45 0.37
N GLY A 134 2.62 0.45 -0.43
CA GLY A 134 4.04 0.41 -0.77
C GLY A 134 4.91 1.18 0.23
N ILE A 135 6.16 1.40 -0.15
CA ILE A 135 7.22 2.04 0.65
C ILE A 135 6.95 3.50 1.08
N VAL A 136 5.91 4.14 0.54
CA VAL A 136 5.57 5.55 0.80
C VAL A 136 4.15 5.74 1.34
N SER A 137 3.39 4.65 1.51
CA SER A 137 1.95 4.66 1.76
C SER A 137 1.64 4.21 3.19
N PRO A 138 1.41 5.12 4.14
CA PRO A 138 1.06 4.76 5.50
C PRO A 138 -0.37 4.19 5.58
N LYS A 139 -0.68 3.48 6.67
CA LYS A 139 -1.97 2.79 6.85
C LYS A 139 -3.17 3.73 6.83
N GLU A 140 -3.03 4.99 7.24
CA GLU A 140 -4.11 5.99 7.22
C GLU A 140 -4.64 6.26 5.80
N GLN A 141 -3.80 6.06 4.77
CA GLN A 141 -4.21 6.18 3.37
C GLN A 141 -5.31 5.18 2.98
N TRP A 142 -5.34 4.02 3.64
CA TRP A 142 -6.20 2.90 3.27
C TRP A 142 -7.24 2.56 4.34
N GLY A 143 -7.16 3.15 5.53
CA GLY A 143 -8.08 2.85 6.63
C GLY A 143 -9.57 3.04 6.28
N ALA A 144 -9.89 3.98 5.39
CA ALA A 144 -11.26 4.21 4.90
C ALA A 144 -11.82 3.08 4.00
N VAL A 145 -10.98 2.12 3.59
CA VAL A 145 -11.41 0.92 2.83
C VAL A 145 -12.03 -0.14 3.74
N LEU A 146 -11.73 -0.13 5.04
CA LEU A 146 -12.17 -1.17 5.99
C LEU A 146 -13.70 -1.37 6.04
N PRO A 147 -14.55 -0.33 6.07
CA PRO A 147 -16.01 -0.51 6.00
C PRO A 147 -16.47 -1.27 4.76
N GLN A 148 -15.82 -1.04 3.62
CA GLN A 148 -16.14 -1.73 2.38
C GLN A 148 -15.82 -3.23 2.50
N LEU A 149 -14.65 -3.60 3.05
CA LEU A 149 -14.30 -5.02 3.26
C LEU A 149 -15.32 -5.73 4.16
N VAL A 150 -15.81 -5.05 5.20
CA VAL A 150 -16.85 -5.56 6.10
C VAL A 150 -18.18 -5.78 5.39
N GLN A 151 -18.56 -4.90 4.46
CA GLN A 151 -19.75 -5.06 3.61
C GLN A 151 -19.64 -6.29 2.69
N PHE A 152 -18.44 -6.63 2.24
CA PHE A 152 -18.18 -7.83 1.43
C PHE A 152 -17.99 -9.11 2.26
N GLY A 153 -18.23 -9.06 3.58
CA GLY A 153 -18.22 -10.24 4.44
C GLY A 153 -16.86 -10.58 5.04
N PHE A 154 -15.87 -9.70 4.92
CA PHE A 154 -14.54 -9.89 5.51
C PHE A 154 -14.42 -9.24 6.89
N ALA A 155 -13.47 -9.73 7.68
CA ALA A 155 -12.77 -8.91 8.66
C ALA A 155 -11.59 -8.23 7.95
N GLY A 156 -11.33 -6.97 8.26
CA GLY A 156 -10.29 -6.18 7.58
C GLY A 156 -9.20 -5.75 8.54
N VAL A 157 -7.96 -5.76 8.04
CA VAL A 157 -6.79 -5.14 8.67
C VAL A 157 -6.11 -4.25 7.64
N VAL A 158 -5.72 -3.04 8.06
CA VAL A 158 -4.79 -2.21 7.29
C VAL A 158 -3.51 -2.03 8.11
N ALA A 159 -2.40 -2.41 7.50
CA ALA A 159 -1.06 -2.26 8.06
C ALA A 159 -0.17 -1.46 7.08
N GLU A 160 1.06 -1.21 7.50
CA GLU A 160 2.06 -0.48 6.71
C GLU A 160 3.43 -1.17 6.80
N LEU A 161 4.26 -0.96 5.77
CA LEU A 161 5.59 -1.56 5.73
C LEU A 161 6.48 -1.05 6.89
N PRO A 162 7.50 -1.82 7.28
CA PRO A 162 8.49 -1.38 8.27
C PRO A 162 9.07 0.01 7.94
N ARG A 163 9.16 0.89 8.95
CA ARG A 163 9.54 2.31 8.85
C ARG A 163 8.62 3.22 8.03
N VAL A 164 7.51 2.71 7.51
CA VAL A 164 6.46 3.57 6.93
C VAL A 164 5.51 4.00 8.05
N GLY A 165 5.14 5.28 8.05
CA GLY A 165 4.19 5.83 9.02
C GLY A 165 4.66 5.65 10.46
N GLU A 166 3.86 4.93 11.26
CA GLU A 166 4.13 4.67 12.68
C GLU A 166 4.91 3.38 12.92
N ASN A 167 5.16 2.56 11.89
CA ASN A 167 5.77 1.24 12.06
C ASN A 167 7.25 1.33 12.47
N PRO A 168 7.63 0.92 13.70
CA PRO A 168 8.99 1.09 14.20
C PRO A 168 9.97 0.03 13.68
N LEU A 169 9.47 -1.02 13.02
CA LEU A 169 10.31 -2.12 12.56
C LEU A 169 11.31 -1.66 11.49
N PRO A 170 12.53 -2.21 11.47
CA PRO A 170 13.45 -2.02 10.35
C PRO A 170 12.99 -2.81 9.12
N TYR A 171 13.13 -2.25 7.91
CA TYR A 171 12.81 -2.98 6.67
C TYR A 171 13.96 -3.92 6.26
N ARG A 172 13.69 -5.23 6.31
CA ARG A 172 14.66 -6.31 6.15
C ARG A 172 14.09 -7.45 5.29
N GLY A 173 14.94 -8.39 4.90
CA GLY A 173 14.54 -9.56 4.11
C GLY A 173 13.57 -10.49 4.84
N ASP A 174 13.46 -10.40 6.17
CA ASP A 174 12.52 -11.15 7.00
C ASP A 174 11.26 -10.36 7.39
N SER A 175 11.08 -9.15 6.85
CA SER A 175 9.90 -8.32 7.15
C SER A 175 8.56 -8.91 6.70
N TRP A 176 8.57 -9.97 5.89
CA TRP A 176 7.38 -10.77 5.58
C TRP A 176 6.72 -11.36 6.83
N ARG A 177 7.46 -11.50 7.94
CA ARG A 177 6.96 -11.94 9.26
C ARG A 177 5.90 -11.01 9.86
N LEU A 178 5.70 -9.82 9.30
CA LEU A 178 4.57 -8.94 9.62
C LEU A 178 3.22 -9.66 9.45
N PHE A 179 3.03 -10.39 8.35
CA PHE A 179 1.74 -11.04 8.08
C PHE A 179 1.44 -12.17 9.06
N PRO A 180 2.32 -13.18 9.27
CA PRO A 180 2.08 -14.22 10.27
C PRO A 180 1.84 -13.67 11.68
N ALA A 181 2.55 -12.61 12.10
CA ALA A 181 2.34 -12.00 13.41
C ALA A 181 0.95 -11.36 13.57
N ILE A 182 0.43 -10.72 12.51
CA ILE A 182 -0.97 -10.25 12.47
C ILE A 182 -1.93 -11.44 12.62
N LEU A 183 -1.69 -12.54 11.88
CA LEU A 183 -2.53 -13.74 11.93
C LEU A 183 -2.54 -14.39 13.32
N ASP A 184 -1.38 -14.46 13.96
CA ASP A 184 -1.24 -15.01 15.31
C ASP A 184 -2.01 -14.18 16.33
N THR A 185 -1.89 -12.84 16.24
CA THR A 185 -2.55 -11.91 17.16
C THR A 185 -4.07 -11.91 17.01
N LEU A 186 -4.57 -12.06 15.78
CA LEU A 186 -6.01 -12.02 15.49
C LEU A 186 -6.68 -13.40 15.48
N SER A 187 -5.93 -14.45 15.81
CA SER A 187 -6.47 -15.79 15.98
C SER A 187 -7.63 -15.79 17.00
N GLY A 188 -8.73 -16.45 16.64
CA GLY A 188 -9.96 -16.46 17.44
C GLY A 188 -10.85 -15.22 17.31
N GLN A 189 -10.43 -14.19 16.55
CA GLN A 189 -11.26 -13.01 16.23
C GLN A 189 -11.57 -12.88 14.74
N ALA A 190 -10.90 -13.69 13.91
CA ALA A 190 -11.15 -13.87 12.49
C ALA A 190 -10.82 -15.32 12.09
N ARG A 191 -11.27 -15.75 10.91
CA ARG A 191 -10.85 -17.03 10.28
C ARG A 191 -9.51 -16.81 9.62
N VAL A 192 -8.45 -16.74 10.43
CA VAL A 192 -7.10 -16.42 9.95
C VAL A 192 -6.57 -17.46 8.95
N GLU A 193 -7.08 -18.69 8.98
CA GLU A 193 -6.80 -19.75 7.99
C GLU A 193 -7.38 -19.47 6.59
N GLN A 194 -8.20 -18.42 6.46
CA GLN A 194 -8.77 -17.91 5.22
C GLN A 194 -8.35 -16.44 5.03
N THR A 195 -7.03 -16.19 4.98
CA THR A 195 -6.48 -14.84 4.79
C THR A 195 -6.19 -14.53 3.32
N TYR A 196 -6.58 -13.35 2.87
CA TYR A 196 -6.22 -12.80 1.57
C TYR A 196 -5.41 -11.52 1.75
N LEU A 197 -4.28 -11.39 1.06
CA LEU A 197 -3.40 -10.24 1.17
C LEU A 197 -3.63 -9.29 0.00
N LEU A 198 -4.15 -8.10 0.28
CA LEU A 198 -4.18 -6.98 -0.67
C LEU A 198 -2.91 -6.15 -0.48
N ALA A 199 -1.84 -6.56 -1.15
CA ALA A 199 -0.48 -6.11 -0.89
C ALA A 199 0.08 -5.33 -2.09
N LEU A 200 -0.02 -4.01 -2.03
CA LEU A 200 0.30 -3.11 -3.12
C LEU A 200 1.80 -2.79 -3.18
N SER A 201 2.35 -2.77 -4.39
CA SER A 201 3.75 -2.46 -4.66
C SER A 201 4.70 -3.41 -3.89
N PHE A 202 5.68 -2.86 -3.18
CA PHE A 202 6.69 -3.60 -2.40
C PHE A 202 6.12 -4.52 -1.32
N SER A 203 4.92 -4.28 -0.79
CA SER A 203 4.32 -5.23 0.15
C SER A 203 3.90 -6.53 -0.54
N GLY A 204 3.66 -6.52 -1.86
CA GLY A 204 3.40 -7.73 -2.64
C GLY A 204 4.57 -8.71 -2.62
N HIS A 205 5.81 -8.22 -2.62
CA HIS A 205 7.02 -9.04 -2.48
C HIS A 205 7.03 -9.78 -1.13
N LEU A 206 6.73 -9.04 -0.05
CA LEU A 206 6.63 -9.61 1.28
C LEU A 206 5.45 -10.58 1.39
N ALA A 207 4.33 -10.29 0.73
CA ALA A 207 3.15 -11.15 0.72
C ALA A 207 3.41 -12.49 0.03
N VAL A 208 4.08 -12.47 -1.13
CA VAL A 208 4.51 -13.71 -1.81
C VAL A 208 5.46 -14.50 -0.92
N THR A 209 6.44 -13.82 -0.29
CA THR A 209 7.36 -14.49 0.64
C THR A 209 6.64 -15.08 1.84
N ALA A 210 5.66 -14.37 2.43
CA ALA A 210 4.88 -14.86 3.56
C ALA A 210 4.04 -16.09 3.19
N ALA A 211 3.39 -16.09 2.02
CA ALA A 211 2.59 -17.22 1.56
C ALA A 211 3.41 -18.50 1.33
N LEU A 212 4.69 -18.39 1.02
CA LEU A 212 5.61 -19.53 0.94
C LEU A 212 5.92 -20.16 2.30
N HIS A 213 5.68 -19.43 3.40
CA HIS A 213 6.00 -19.87 4.77
C HIS A 213 4.76 -20.08 5.65
N ASP A 214 3.60 -19.53 5.26
CA ASP A 214 2.38 -19.57 6.06
C ASP A 214 1.16 -20.00 5.24
N PRO A 215 0.65 -21.24 5.42
CA PRO A 215 -0.45 -21.79 4.63
C PRO A 215 -1.81 -21.16 4.92
N ARG A 216 -1.89 -20.28 5.94
CA ARG A 216 -3.09 -19.50 6.26
C ARG A 216 -3.37 -18.41 5.22
N VAL A 217 -2.35 -18.00 4.46
CA VAL A 217 -2.51 -17.12 3.30
C VAL A 217 -3.08 -17.93 2.15
N ARG A 218 -4.26 -17.55 1.66
CA ARG A 218 -5.04 -18.27 0.64
C ARG A 218 -5.10 -17.57 -0.71
N GLY A 219 -4.64 -16.33 -0.80
CA GLY A 219 -4.56 -15.58 -2.04
C GLY A 219 -3.89 -14.24 -1.86
N ILE A 220 -3.31 -13.71 -2.93
CA ILE A 220 -2.62 -12.41 -2.93
C ILE A 220 -3.15 -11.59 -4.11
N VAL A 221 -3.44 -10.32 -3.84
CA VAL A 221 -3.70 -9.30 -4.86
C VAL A 221 -2.66 -8.20 -4.74
N GLY A 222 -1.87 -7.99 -5.79
CA GLY A 222 -0.83 -6.97 -5.87
C GLY A 222 -1.05 -5.96 -7.01
N ASN A 223 -0.31 -4.86 -6.94
CA ASN A 223 -0.24 -3.85 -8.01
C ASN A 223 1.21 -3.34 -8.09
N GLY A 224 1.90 -3.55 -9.21
CA GLY A 224 3.31 -3.18 -9.37
C GLY A 224 4.23 -3.91 -8.39
N THR A 225 4.05 -5.22 -8.25
CA THR A 225 4.81 -6.03 -7.28
C THR A 225 6.22 -6.36 -7.79
N PRO A 226 7.30 -5.91 -7.12
CA PRO A 226 8.65 -6.33 -7.46
C PRO A 226 8.85 -7.80 -7.07
N VAL A 227 9.57 -8.58 -7.89
CA VAL A 227 9.84 -10.00 -7.58
C VAL A 227 11.30 -10.40 -7.70
N SER A 228 12.01 -10.05 -8.77
CA SER A 228 13.34 -10.59 -9.05
C SER A 228 14.26 -9.62 -9.76
N ASP A 229 13.90 -9.17 -10.95
CA ASP A 229 14.68 -8.28 -11.80
C ASP A 229 14.82 -6.90 -11.13
N PHE A 230 13.79 -6.43 -10.41
CA PHE A 230 13.92 -5.23 -9.57
C PHE A 230 15.08 -5.34 -8.57
N PHE A 231 15.38 -6.54 -8.08
CA PHE A 231 16.42 -6.79 -7.08
C PHE A 231 17.77 -7.22 -7.69
N THR A 232 17.87 -7.37 -9.01
CA THR A 232 19.07 -7.94 -9.63
C THR A 232 19.59 -7.16 -10.84
N ASP A 233 18.74 -6.39 -11.52
CA ASP A 233 19.12 -5.60 -12.70
C ASP A 233 19.78 -4.27 -12.31
N ALA A 234 21.11 -4.26 -12.27
CA ALA A 234 21.90 -3.07 -12.02
C ALA A 234 21.77 -1.98 -13.11
N ALA A 235 21.36 -2.32 -14.33
CA ALA A 235 21.05 -1.32 -15.36
C ALA A 235 19.72 -0.62 -15.08
N TRP A 236 18.71 -1.38 -14.64
CA TRP A 236 17.43 -0.83 -14.20
C TRP A 236 17.59 0.13 -13.02
N TRP A 237 18.38 -0.23 -12.01
CA TRP A 237 18.64 0.60 -10.81
C TRP A 237 19.11 2.03 -11.12
N ARG A 238 19.84 2.24 -12.22
CA ARG A 238 20.31 3.57 -12.64
C ARG A 238 19.18 4.48 -13.09
N ARG A 239 18.01 3.93 -13.41
CA ARG A 239 16.82 4.64 -13.91
C ARG A 239 15.72 4.74 -12.86
N VAL A 240 15.81 3.97 -11.78
CA VAL A 240 14.83 4.02 -10.69
C VAL A 240 14.76 5.46 -10.15
N PRO A 241 13.54 6.01 -10.00
CA PRO A 241 13.31 7.33 -9.41
C PRO A 241 14.12 7.55 -8.12
N LYS A 242 14.68 8.76 -7.96
CA LYS A 242 15.49 9.09 -6.78
C LYS A 242 14.64 9.00 -5.51
N VAL A 243 13.39 9.46 -5.56
CA VAL A 243 12.42 9.30 -4.46
C VAL A 243 12.27 7.84 -4.01
N THR A 244 12.19 6.88 -4.94
CA THR A 244 12.08 5.46 -4.63
C THR A 244 13.35 4.92 -3.98
N ARG A 245 14.52 5.23 -4.57
CA ARG A 245 15.82 4.82 -4.03
C ARG A 245 16.05 5.37 -2.62
N ASP A 246 15.83 6.67 -2.43
CA ASP A 246 16.09 7.33 -1.16
C ASP A 246 15.10 6.87 -0.08
N THR A 247 13.85 6.59 -0.45
CA THR A 247 12.86 5.98 0.46
C THR A 247 13.32 4.59 0.88
N LEU A 248 13.66 3.70 -0.06
CA LEU A 248 14.17 2.37 0.27
C LEU A 248 15.41 2.46 1.19
N ALA A 249 16.33 3.38 0.92
CA ALA A 249 17.52 3.59 1.73
C ALA A 249 17.17 3.96 3.17
N HIS A 250 16.20 4.88 3.35
CA HIS A 250 15.67 5.26 4.65
C HIS A 250 15.01 4.09 5.39
N LEU A 251 14.13 3.34 4.72
CA LEU A 251 13.40 2.22 5.33
C LEU A 251 14.35 1.07 5.74
N VAL A 252 15.35 0.79 4.91
CA VAL A 252 16.37 -0.25 5.17
C VAL A 252 17.42 0.22 6.18
N GLY A 253 17.64 1.53 6.28
CA GLY A 253 18.62 2.14 7.18
C GLY A 253 20.05 2.09 6.65
N VAL A 254 20.22 2.30 5.34
CA VAL A 254 21.51 2.35 4.64
C VAL A 254 21.58 3.61 3.76
N SER A 255 22.74 3.88 3.14
CA SER A 255 22.86 4.98 2.18
C SER A 255 22.13 4.68 0.86
N ALA A 256 21.84 5.73 0.09
CA ALA A 256 21.19 5.60 -1.22
C ALA A 256 22.06 4.84 -2.23
N GLU A 257 23.38 4.90 -2.07
CA GLU A 257 24.38 4.21 -2.88
C GLU A 257 24.42 2.70 -2.60
N GLU A 258 24.13 2.29 -1.35
CA GLU A 258 24.21 0.90 -0.90
C GLU A 258 22.89 0.13 -1.00
N VAL A 259 21.76 0.83 -1.10
CA VAL A 259 20.43 0.24 -0.90
C VAL A 259 20.14 -0.93 -1.84
N PHE A 260 20.45 -0.79 -3.14
CA PHE A 260 20.15 -1.83 -4.10
C PHE A 260 21.00 -3.09 -3.89
N ALA A 261 22.29 -2.91 -3.56
CA ALA A 261 23.15 -4.03 -3.18
C ALA A 261 22.67 -4.70 -1.89
N ARG A 262 22.13 -3.92 -0.94
CA ARG A 262 21.58 -4.43 0.33
C ARG A 262 20.31 -5.26 0.14
N ILE A 263 19.41 -4.84 -0.76
CA ILE A 263 18.14 -5.54 -1.01
C ILE A 263 18.25 -6.61 -2.11
N GLY A 264 19.35 -6.66 -2.86
CA GLY A 264 19.50 -7.61 -3.95
C GLY A 264 19.28 -9.09 -3.57
N PRO A 265 19.74 -9.55 -2.39
CA PRO A 265 19.46 -10.91 -1.89
C PRO A 265 17.97 -11.20 -1.63
N TRP A 266 17.06 -10.23 -1.74
CA TRP A 266 15.63 -10.42 -1.52
C TRP A 266 14.92 -10.96 -2.76
N ALA A 267 15.59 -11.02 -3.91
CA ALA A 267 15.04 -11.56 -5.15
C ALA A 267 14.37 -12.94 -4.93
N LEU A 268 13.18 -13.10 -5.50
CA LEU A 268 12.50 -14.38 -5.61
C LEU A 268 12.94 -15.06 -6.92
N ASP A 269 13.51 -16.26 -6.79
CA ASP A 269 13.86 -17.08 -7.94
C ASP A 269 12.63 -17.84 -8.48
N ASP A 270 12.80 -18.50 -9.62
CA ASP A 270 11.71 -19.24 -10.25
C ASP A 270 11.25 -20.46 -9.45
N GLU A 271 12.12 -21.04 -8.62
CA GLU A 271 11.76 -22.17 -7.78
C GLU A 271 10.74 -21.73 -6.73
N ARG A 272 11.03 -20.63 -6.03
CA ARG A 272 10.13 -20.00 -5.06
C ARG A 272 8.82 -19.57 -5.71
N LEU A 273 8.86 -18.94 -6.89
CA LEU A 273 7.63 -18.53 -7.58
C LEU A 273 6.78 -19.73 -8.02
N ARG A 274 7.40 -20.83 -8.50
CA ARG A 274 6.69 -22.09 -8.84
C ARG A 274 6.16 -22.83 -7.62
N ALA A 275 6.71 -22.59 -6.44
CA ALA A 275 6.27 -23.18 -5.18
C ALA A 275 5.04 -22.47 -4.58
N LEU A 276 4.66 -21.31 -5.11
CA LEU A 276 3.44 -20.62 -4.70
C LEU A 276 2.20 -21.42 -5.14
N ASP A 277 1.53 -22.07 -4.18
CA ASP A 277 0.38 -22.96 -4.41
C ASP A 277 -0.96 -22.28 -4.08
N ILE A 278 -1.01 -20.96 -4.23
CA ILE A 278 -2.20 -20.13 -4.06
C ILE A 278 -2.38 -19.19 -5.24
N PRO A 279 -3.61 -18.70 -5.51
CA PRO A 279 -3.84 -17.70 -6.54
C PRO A 279 -3.09 -16.40 -6.25
N LEU A 280 -2.43 -15.87 -7.28
CA LEU A 280 -1.81 -14.55 -7.29
C LEU A 280 -2.49 -13.71 -8.37
N ALA A 281 -3.12 -12.60 -7.97
CA ALA A 281 -3.65 -11.61 -8.89
C ALA A 281 -2.76 -10.36 -8.89
N VAL A 282 -2.36 -9.88 -10.05
CA VAL A 282 -1.47 -8.71 -10.18
C VAL A 282 -2.05 -7.72 -11.17
N VAL A 283 -2.04 -6.44 -10.79
CA VAL A 283 -2.11 -5.32 -11.72
C VAL A 283 -0.70 -4.89 -12.06
N ALA A 284 -0.40 -4.74 -13.35
CA ALA A 284 0.90 -4.29 -13.83
C ALA A 284 0.73 -3.07 -14.75
N ALA A 285 1.72 -2.19 -14.70
CA ALA A 285 1.81 -1.01 -15.55
C ALA A 285 2.86 -1.27 -16.64
N ARG A 286 2.51 -1.05 -17.91
CA ARG A 286 3.42 -1.29 -19.04
C ARG A 286 4.54 -0.25 -19.14
N ARG A 287 4.31 0.96 -18.61
CA ARG A 287 5.28 2.05 -18.54
C ARG A 287 5.77 2.27 -17.10
N ASP A 288 5.76 1.23 -16.28
CA ASP A 288 6.22 1.28 -14.89
C ASP A 288 7.70 1.72 -14.84
N GLU A 289 7.94 2.84 -14.17
CA GLU A 289 9.24 3.46 -13.99
C GLU A 289 10.00 2.91 -12.76
N ILE A 290 9.33 2.10 -11.95
CA ILE A 290 9.89 1.50 -10.72
C ILE A 290 10.16 0.01 -10.93
N ILE A 291 9.21 -0.73 -11.51
CA ILE A 291 9.24 -2.20 -11.64
C ILE A 291 9.61 -2.58 -13.08
N PRO A 292 10.69 -3.35 -13.30
CA PRO A 292 11.05 -3.79 -14.64
C PRO A 292 10.02 -4.74 -15.23
N ALA A 293 9.80 -4.68 -16.54
CA ALA A 293 8.90 -5.61 -17.25
C ALA A 293 9.28 -7.10 -17.04
N GLY A 294 10.58 -7.38 -16.83
CA GLY A 294 11.06 -8.73 -16.55
C GLY A 294 10.50 -9.36 -15.27
N ASP A 295 10.08 -8.55 -14.28
CA ASP A 295 9.35 -9.06 -13.11
C ASP A 295 7.99 -9.64 -13.51
N VAL A 296 7.27 -8.93 -14.38
CA VAL A 296 5.97 -9.38 -14.91
C VAL A 296 6.14 -10.62 -15.80
N ASP A 297 7.18 -10.64 -16.64
CA ASP A 297 7.48 -11.80 -17.49
C ASP A 297 7.83 -13.04 -16.66
N ARG A 298 8.59 -12.87 -15.57
CA ARG A 298 8.91 -13.96 -14.65
C ARG A 298 7.65 -14.48 -13.93
N LEU A 299 6.76 -13.59 -13.49
CA LEU A 299 5.47 -14.00 -12.93
C LEU A 299 4.67 -14.84 -13.92
N LYS A 300 4.55 -14.40 -15.19
CA LYS A 300 3.86 -15.14 -16.26
C LYS A 300 4.47 -16.53 -16.51
N ALA A 301 5.79 -16.66 -16.37
CA ALA A 301 6.50 -17.90 -16.63
C ALA A 301 6.48 -18.90 -15.46
N ALA A 302 6.49 -18.41 -14.21
CA ALA A 302 6.75 -19.23 -13.03
C ALA A 302 5.53 -19.46 -12.14
N VAL A 303 4.57 -18.54 -12.06
CA VAL A 303 3.42 -18.66 -11.15
C VAL A 303 2.30 -19.47 -11.81
N ARG A 304 1.83 -20.52 -11.11
CA ARG A 304 0.88 -21.51 -11.66
C ARG A 304 -0.54 -20.96 -11.80
N ASP A 305 -1.03 -20.25 -10.80
CA ASP A 305 -2.35 -19.61 -10.78
C ASP A 305 -2.17 -18.10 -10.74
N LEU A 306 -1.85 -17.53 -11.90
CA LEU A 306 -1.67 -16.10 -12.10
C LEU A 306 -2.89 -15.50 -12.78
N ARG A 307 -3.42 -14.43 -12.20
CA ARG A 307 -4.40 -13.54 -12.85
C ARG A 307 -3.76 -12.18 -13.05
N LEU A 308 -3.65 -11.73 -14.29
CA LEU A 308 -2.92 -10.51 -14.61
C LEU A 308 -3.80 -9.54 -15.38
N VAL A 309 -3.77 -8.27 -14.97
CA VAL A 309 -4.26 -7.14 -15.77
C VAL A 309 -3.09 -6.20 -16.01
N GLU A 310 -2.90 -5.80 -17.27
CA GLU A 310 -1.85 -4.89 -17.68
C GLU A 310 -2.47 -3.60 -18.22
N HIS A 311 -2.11 -2.46 -17.64
CA HIS A 311 -2.54 -1.14 -18.09
C HIS A 311 -1.39 -0.43 -18.81
N ASP A 312 -1.71 0.31 -19.88
CA ASP A 312 -0.76 1.26 -20.46
C ASP A 312 -0.69 2.52 -19.62
N ASP A 313 -0.04 2.41 -18.47
CA ASP A 313 0.06 3.44 -17.44
C ASP A 313 1.44 3.39 -16.75
N VAL A 314 1.67 4.32 -15.84
CA VAL A 314 2.84 4.38 -14.94
C VAL A 314 2.61 3.57 -13.65
N HIS A 315 3.62 3.49 -12.78
CA HIS A 315 3.53 2.70 -11.55
C HIS A 315 2.25 2.95 -10.75
N GLY A 316 1.56 1.87 -10.36
CA GLY A 316 0.30 1.92 -9.62
C GLY A 316 -0.95 2.14 -10.47
N ALA A 317 -0.82 2.37 -11.78
CA ALA A 317 -1.90 2.61 -12.73
C ALA A 317 -2.93 3.68 -12.29
N PRO A 318 -2.48 4.91 -11.96
CA PRO A 318 -3.36 5.95 -11.40
C PRO A 318 -4.50 6.38 -12.33
N SER A 319 -4.31 6.32 -13.66
CA SER A 319 -5.38 6.63 -14.64
C SER A 319 -6.45 5.53 -14.72
N HIS A 320 -6.17 4.34 -14.18
CA HIS A 320 -7.05 3.18 -14.18
C HIS A 320 -7.51 2.80 -12.77
N LEU A 321 -7.44 3.73 -11.81
CA LEU A 321 -7.67 3.46 -10.40
C LEU A 321 -9.07 2.89 -10.10
N ALA A 322 -10.11 3.41 -10.76
CA ALA A 322 -11.48 2.92 -10.56
C ALA A 322 -11.62 1.46 -10.96
N GLU A 323 -11.08 1.10 -12.13
CA GLU A 323 -11.03 -0.28 -12.60
C GLU A 323 -10.19 -1.16 -11.67
N THR A 324 -8.96 -0.72 -11.37
CA THR A 324 -8.01 -1.47 -10.54
C THR A 324 -8.60 -1.81 -9.18
N ARG A 325 -9.28 -0.85 -8.51
CA ARG A 325 -9.94 -1.09 -7.22
C ARG A 325 -11.03 -2.15 -7.30
N LEU A 326 -11.92 -2.04 -8.29
CA LEU A 326 -13.01 -2.99 -8.48
C LEU A 326 -12.46 -4.38 -8.83
N TRP A 327 -11.46 -4.44 -9.70
CA TRP A 327 -10.82 -5.68 -10.13
C TRP A 327 -10.10 -6.36 -8.97
N SER A 328 -9.36 -5.62 -8.15
CA SER A 328 -8.67 -6.17 -6.97
C SER A 328 -9.64 -6.76 -5.97
N LEU A 329 -10.76 -6.08 -5.68
CA LEU A 329 -11.80 -6.61 -4.80
C LEU A 329 -12.48 -7.85 -5.38
N HIS A 330 -12.79 -7.83 -6.68
CA HIS A 330 -13.34 -8.99 -7.38
C HIS A 330 -12.38 -10.19 -7.30
N ALA A 331 -11.08 -9.96 -7.50
CA ALA A 331 -10.07 -11.01 -7.41
C ALA A 331 -10.04 -11.66 -6.01
N ILE A 332 -10.14 -10.87 -4.93
CA ILE A 332 -10.24 -11.42 -3.56
C ILE A 332 -11.49 -12.29 -3.40
N LEU A 333 -12.65 -11.82 -3.87
CA LEU A 333 -13.90 -12.57 -3.77
C LEU A 333 -13.86 -13.87 -4.57
N ASP A 334 -13.27 -13.86 -5.76
CA ASP A 334 -13.09 -15.08 -6.55
C ASP A 334 -12.13 -16.10 -5.90
N MET A 335 -11.14 -15.62 -5.14
CA MET A 335 -10.23 -16.49 -4.38
C MET A 335 -10.92 -17.10 -3.16
N TRP A 336 -12.00 -16.48 -2.68
CA TRP A 336 -12.74 -16.94 -1.51
C TRP A 336 -13.85 -17.94 -1.88
N PRO A 337 -13.74 -19.22 -1.49
CA PRO A 337 -14.75 -20.22 -1.85
C PRO A 337 -16.15 -19.96 -1.28
N GLY A 338 -16.26 -19.14 -0.23
CA GLY A 338 -17.52 -18.79 0.42
C GLY A 338 -18.15 -17.49 -0.08
N ALA A 339 -17.58 -16.84 -1.09
CA ALA A 339 -18.12 -15.60 -1.65
C ALA A 339 -19.46 -15.83 -2.37
N ASP A 340 -20.39 -14.88 -2.23
CA ASP A 340 -21.68 -14.91 -2.91
C ASP A 340 -21.53 -14.73 -4.43
N ASP A 341 -22.10 -15.66 -5.22
CA ASP A 341 -22.01 -15.66 -6.68
C ASP A 341 -22.68 -14.43 -7.32
N GLY A 342 -23.75 -13.92 -6.72
CA GLY A 342 -24.43 -12.72 -7.18
C GLY A 342 -23.56 -11.47 -6.99
N VAL A 343 -22.92 -11.33 -5.84
CA VAL A 343 -21.98 -10.25 -5.53
C VAL A 343 -20.78 -10.27 -6.48
N LYS A 344 -20.20 -11.45 -6.74
CA LYS A 344 -19.13 -11.62 -7.73
C LYS A 344 -19.57 -11.16 -9.12
N ALA A 345 -20.73 -11.61 -9.59
CA ALA A 345 -21.25 -11.24 -10.90
C ALA A 345 -21.50 -9.72 -11.03
N GLN A 346 -22.01 -9.07 -9.98
CA GLN A 346 -22.21 -7.62 -9.95
C GLN A 346 -20.87 -6.86 -10.03
N LEU A 347 -19.86 -7.29 -9.27
CA LEU A 347 -18.53 -6.68 -9.33
C LEU A 347 -17.85 -6.93 -10.68
N ALA A 348 -18.01 -8.11 -11.28
CA ALA A 348 -17.50 -8.39 -12.63
C ALA A 348 -18.09 -7.41 -13.66
N ALA A 349 -19.40 -7.15 -13.57
CA ALA A 349 -20.07 -6.17 -14.42
C ALA A 349 -19.58 -4.74 -14.15
N ALA A 350 -19.35 -4.37 -12.88
CA ALA A 350 -18.80 -3.07 -12.52
C ALA A 350 -17.37 -2.88 -13.06
N VAL A 351 -16.52 -3.91 -13.02
CA VAL A 351 -15.18 -3.90 -13.63
C VAL A 351 -15.28 -3.67 -15.14
N ALA A 352 -16.18 -4.38 -15.83
CA ALA A 352 -16.40 -4.19 -17.27
C ALA A 352 -16.89 -2.77 -17.61
N GLY A 353 -17.75 -2.18 -16.77
CA GLY A 353 -18.20 -0.80 -16.91
C GLY A 353 -17.09 0.24 -16.66
N ALA A 354 -16.20 -0.01 -15.70
CA ALA A 354 -15.06 0.87 -15.45
C ALA A 354 -14.06 0.87 -16.62
N ARG A 355 -13.83 -0.32 -17.23
CA ARG A 355 -12.97 -0.49 -18.41
C ARG A 355 -13.43 0.30 -19.63
N SER A 356 -14.74 0.38 -19.85
CA SER A 356 -15.29 1.12 -20.99
C SER A 356 -15.28 2.63 -20.78
N GLY A 357 -15.17 3.10 -19.53
CA GLY A 357 -15.06 4.52 -19.18
C GLY A 357 -13.64 5.06 -19.08
N SER A 358 -12.63 4.19 -19.04
CA SER A 358 -11.20 4.54 -18.98
C SER A 358 -10.50 4.55 -20.36
N GLY A 359 -11.20 4.15 -21.42
CA GLY A 359 -10.69 4.01 -22.78
C GLY A 359 -10.77 5.27 -23.65
#